data_AF-S8CNF3-F1
#
_entry.id   AF-S8CNF3-F1
#
_cell.length_a   1.000
_cell.length_b   1.000
_cell.length_c   1.000
_cell.angle_alpha   90.00
_cell.angle_beta   90.00
_cell.angle_gamma   90.00
#
_symmetry.space_group_name_H-M   'P 1'
#
loop_
_entity.id
_entity.type
_entity.pdbx_description
1 polymer ?
#
loop_
_entity_poly.entity_id
_entity_poly.type
_entity_poly.pdbx_seq_one_letter_code
_entity_poly.pdbx_strand_id
1 'polypeptide(L)' 'MVGASFFTEAAVVNALFHHVNEGNLGFPYGSERVSLPCLPEFEPRDLPVLSQDPSASPHMLRYMADQFVNLDDA' A
#
# COMPACT_ATOMS: atom_id res chain seq x y z
N MET A 1 25.71 11.13 -6.23
CA MET A 1 24.45 11.84 -6.58
C MET A 1 23.38 11.16 -5.75
N VAL A 2 22.67 11.91 -4.90
CA VAL A 2 21.58 11.34 -4.08
C VAL A 2 20.30 11.42 -4.90
N GLY A 3 19.61 10.29 -5.05
CA GLY A 3 18.32 10.22 -5.74
C GLY A 3 17.18 10.47 -4.75
N ALA A 4 15.99 10.79 -5.24
CA ALA A 4 14.78 10.81 -4.42
C ALA A 4 13.68 10.05 -5.15
N SER A 5 12.94 9.22 -4.41
CA SER A 5 11.77 8.53 -4.95
C SER A 5 10.70 9.54 -5.36
N PHE A 6 10.13 9.34 -6.55
CA PHE A 6 9.04 10.17 -7.06
C PHE A 6 7.80 9.29 -7.24
N PHE A 7 6.78 9.54 -6.42
CA PHE A 7 5.53 8.81 -6.46
C PHE A 7 4.47 9.60 -7.23
N THR A 8 3.76 8.94 -8.15
CA THR A 8 2.70 9.56 -8.97
C THR A 8 1.31 9.47 -8.35
N GLU A 9 1.18 8.72 -7.26
CA GLU A 9 -0.08 8.45 -6.58
C GLU A 9 -0.32 9.41 -5.41
N ALA A 10 -1.57 9.47 -4.92
CA ALA A 10 -1.87 10.20 -3.72
C ALA A 10 -1.05 9.69 -2.53
N ALA A 11 -0.57 10.60 -1.67
CA ALA A 11 0.30 10.25 -0.54
C ALA A 11 -0.28 9.15 0.36
N VAL A 12 -1.60 9.15 0.59
CA VAL A 12 -2.29 8.13 1.37
C VAL A 12 -2.25 6.75 0.72
N VAL A 13 -2.29 6.66 -0.61
CA VAL A 13 -2.21 5.38 -1.34
C VAL A 13 -0.81 4.80 -1.19
N ASN A 14 0.22 5.63 -1.33
CA ASN A 14 1.60 5.21 -1.10
C ASN A 14 1.80 4.73 0.34
N ALA A 15 1.29 5.47 1.34
CA ALA A 15 1.40 5.07 2.74
C ALA A 15 0.70 3.73 3.04
N LEU A 16 -0.47 3.48 2.44
CA LEU A 16 -1.16 2.20 2.59
C LEU A 16 -0.36 1.04 1.99
N PHE A 17 0.16 1.17 0.76
CA PHE A 17 0.99 0.12 0.16
C PHE A 17 2.37 -0.02 0.82
N HIS A 18 2.91 1.02 1.43
CA HIS A 18 4.07 0.93 2.29
C HIS A 18 3.79 0.06 3.51
N HIS A 19 2.66 0.26 4.19
CA HIS A 19 2.24 -0.62 5.29
C HIS A 19 1.94 -2.05 4.84
N VAL A 20 1.48 -2.26 3.61
CA VAL A 20 1.38 -3.62 3.02
C VAL A 20 2.76 -4.23 2.85
N ASN A 21 3.73 -3.48 2.29
CA ASN A 21 5.10 -3.93 2.11
C ASN A 21 5.78 -4.30 3.44
N GLU A 22 5.54 -3.52 4.50
CA GLU A 22 6.03 -3.80 5.85
C GLU A 22 5.28 -4.93 6.57
N GLY A 23 4.15 -5.41 6.03
CA GLY A 23 3.30 -6.41 6.68
C GLY A 23 2.38 -5.87 7.79
N ASN A 24 2.32 -4.54 7.97
CA ASN A 24 1.45 -3.85 8.91
C ASN A 24 -0.04 -3.84 8.45
N LEU A 25 -0.27 -4.01 7.14
CA LEU A 25 -1.60 -4.14 6.55
C LEU A 25 -1.66 -5.39 5.66
N GLY A 26 -2.60 -6.30 5.94
CA GLY A 26 -2.81 -7.50 5.12
C GLY A 26 -3.54 -7.19 3.81
N PHE A 27 -3.21 -7.94 2.75
CA PHE A 27 -3.97 -7.95 1.49
C PHE A 27 -4.28 -9.40 1.06
N PRO A 28 -5.51 -9.73 0.63
CA PRO A 28 -6.69 -8.87 0.56
C PRO A 28 -7.10 -8.36 1.94
N TYR A 29 -7.66 -7.14 1.98
CA TYR A 29 -8.04 -6.53 3.25
C TYR A 29 -9.15 -7.33 3.95
N GLY A 30 -9.15 -7.28 5.28
CA GLY A 30 -10.24 -7.81 6.09
C GLY A 30 -11.51 -6.95 6.04
N SER A 31 -12.54 -7.38 6.78
CA SER A 31 -13.79 -6.63 6.95
C SER A 31 -13.76 -5.62 8.10
N GLU A 32 -12.65 -5.54 8.82
CA GLU A 32 -12.48 -4.68 9.99
C GLU A 32 -11.97 -3.29 9.59
N ARG A 33 -12.21 -2.30 10.46
CA ARG A 33 -11.61 -0.98 10.30
C ARG A 33 -10.09 -1.06 10.43
N VAL A 34 -9.40 -0.22 9.66
CA VAL A 34 -7.94 -0.16 9.62
C VAL A 34 -7.48 1.12 10.30
N SER A 35 -6.64 0.98 11.32
CA SER A 35 -5.95 2.08 11.99
C SER A 35 -4.45 1.86 11.86
N LEU A 36 -3.76 2.81 11.24
CA LEU A 36 -2.33 2.73 10.96
C LEU A 36 -1.64 3.98 11.50
N PRO A 37 -0.36 3.88 11.91
CA PRO A 37 0.41 5.04 12.35
C PRO A 37 0.38 6.17 11.32
N CYS A 38 0.22 7.42 11.79
CA CYS A 38 0.25 8.62 10.96
C CYS A 38 -0.85 8.72 9.87
N LEU A 39 -1.87 7.88 9.90
CA LEU A 39 -3.02 7.90 8.99
C LEU A 39 -4.34 8.01 9.77
N PRO A 40 -5.42 8.51 9.14
CA PRO A 40 -6.76 8.41 9.71
C PRO A 40 -7.21 6.94 9.80
N GLU A 41 -8.30 6.70 10.53
CA GLU A 41 -8.98 5.40 10.50
C GLU A 41 -9.73 5.23 9.17
N PHE A 42 -9.70 4.01 8.62
CA PHE A 42 -10.36 3.66 7.35
C PHE A 42 -11.41 2.58 7.56
N GLU A 43 -12.55 2.72 6.88
CA GLU A 43 -13.46 1.60 6.66
C GLU A 43 -12.94 0.72 5.51
N PRO A 44 -13.29 -0.57 5.44
CA PRO A 44 -12.84 -1.45 4.35
C PRO A 44 -13.11 -0.90 2.94
N ARG A 45 -14.20 -0.14 2.77
CA ARG A 45 -14.59 0.49 1.49
C ARG A 45 -13.72 1.69 1.09
N ASP A 46 -12.98 2.25 2.03
CA ASP A 46 -12.09 3.39 1.78
C ASP A 46 -10.71 2.92 1.27
N LEU A 47 -10.45 1.61 1.32
CA LEU A 47 -9.15 1.02 0.94
C LEU A 47 -9.02 0.82 -0.58
N PRO A 48 -7.81 0.95 -1.15
CA PRO A 48 -7.58 0.83 -2.59
C PRO A 48 -7.91 -0.57 -3.14
N VAL A 49 -8.81 -0.65 -4.12
CA VAL A 49 -9.11 -1.88 -4.84
C VAL A 49 -8.19 -2.01 -6.06
N LEU A 50 -7.33 -3.03 -6.07
CA LEU A 50 -6.37 -3.27 -7.17
C LEU A 50 -7.00 -3.92 -8.40
N SER A 51 -8.01 -4.76 -8.21
CA SER A 51 -8.71 -5.46 -9.28
C SER A 51 -10.13 -5.81 -8.85
N GLN A 52 -11.05 -5.86 -9.82
CA GLN A 52 -12.41 -6.38 -9.58
C GLN A 52 -12.40 -7.90 -9.33
N ASP A 53 -11.35 -8.59 -9.81
CA ASP A 53 -11.07 -9.99 -9.51
C ASP A 53 -9.87 -10.10 -8.55
N PRO A 54 -10.08 -10.37 -7.25
CA PRO A 54 -9.02 -10.49 -6.26
C PRO A 54 -7.96 -11.55 -6.61
N SER A 55 -8.33 -12.57 -7.40
CA SER A 55 -7.41 -13.65 -7.81
C SER A 55 -6.40 -13.23 -8.88
N ALA A 56 -6.70 -12.19 -9.65
CA ALA A 56 -5.81 -11.58 -10.64
C ALA A 56 -4.83 -10.55 -10.04
N SER A 57 -5.00 -10.23 -8.75
CA SER A 57 -4.29 -9.16 -8.05
C SER A 57 -2.81 -9.39 -7.63
N PRO A 58 -2.22 -10.61 -7.60
CA PRO A 58 -0.88 -10.79 -7.03
C PRO A 58 0.21 -9.98 -7.72
N HIS A 59 0.16 -9.86 -9.05
CA HIS A 59 1.15 -9.10 -9.81
C HIS A 59 1.02 -7.59 -9.59
N MET A 60 -0.22 -7.09 -9.50
CA MET A 60 -0.47 -5.68 -9.24
C MET A 60 -0.09 -5.32 -7.81
N LEU A 61 -0.47 -6.15 -6.83
CA LEU A 61 -0.09 -5.97 -5.44
C LEU A 61 1.42 -5.90 -5.27
N ARG A 62 2.13 -6.86 -5.89
CA ARG A 62 3.58 -6.88 -5.89
C ARG A 62 4.17 -5.61 -6.52
N TYR A 63 3.66 -5.18 -7.67
CA TYR A 63 4.12 -3.95 -8.31
C TYR A 63 3.96 -2.71 -7.39
N MET A 64 2.83 -2.62 -6.68
CA MET A 64 2.52 -1.49 -5.79
C MET A 64 3.30 -1.53 -4.47
N ALA A 65 3.67 -2.72 -3.98
CA ALA A 65 4.48 -2.88 -2.76
C ALA A 65 5.99 -2.79 -3.05
N ASP A 66 6.46 -3.35 -4.16
CA ASP A 66 7.90 -3.44 -4.50
C ASP A 66 8.55 -2.06 -4.69
N GLN A 67 7.75 -1.00 -4.94
CA GLN A 67 8.24 0.38 -5.04
C GLN A 67 8.88 0.92 -3.74
N PHE A 68 8.70 0.22 -2.61
CA PHE A 68 9.23 0.59 -1.30
C PHE A 68 10.41 -0.27 -0.81
N VAL A 69 10.80 -1.32 -1.54
CA VAL A 69 11.78 -2.34 -1.06
C VAL A 69 13.13 -1.75 -0.65
N ASN A 70 13.56 -0.66 -1.29
CA ASN A 70 14.84 0.00 -1.00
C ASN A 70 14.65 1.42 -0.45
N LEU A 71 13.48 1.74 0.12
CA LEU A 71 13.20 3.11 0.57
C LEU A 71 14.12 3.53 1.72
N ASP A 72 14.47 2.61 2.62
CA ASP A 72 15.36 2.86 3.75
C ASP A 72 16.84 2.94 3.34
N ASP A 73 17.19 2.40 2.17
CA ASP A 73 18.54 2.38 1.61
C ASP A 73 18.84 3.58 0.70
N ALA A 74 17.85 4.45 0.46
CA ALA A 74 17.89 5.56 -0.51
C ALA A 74 18.58 6.83 0.02
#